data_AF-A0A0A1UN75-F1
#
_entry.id   AF-A0A0A1UN75-F1
#
_cell.length_a   1.000
_cell.length_b   1.000
_cell.length_c   1.000
_cell.angle_alpha   90.00
_cell.angle_beta   90.00
_cell.angle_gamma   90.00
#
_symmetry.space_group_name_H-M   'P 1'
#
loop_
_entity.id
_entity.type
_entity.pdbx_description
1 polymer ?
#
loop_
_entity_poly.entity_id
_entity_poly.type
_entity_poly.pdbx_seq_one_letter_code
_entity_poly.pdbx_strand_id
1 'polypeptide(L)'
;MQCDENMLAMHISPHYLSTTVLKDWPNLPTLLRTGASNRRPVLQSSFGSSGWWINRCNRIVKSNMVARNGIAHLIQRPCPPPPQVDSVVQGRRDLCFASEAIRQLSHEELISTTQAQTLFLPSDEAFGELGSDVVNFLSKTEQGRPYMLALLKMHILPQVTVFCNFIWPKNDTEERWTSSHVPRTIKGKVCYTFASLASDKQGGDFCVTVAFYRFRGLVSMLVNQFARVTSQDHCAVNGAVHVIDRVLLPLGDERATTPGSRPLTVDQLREVLAEYI
;
A
#
# COMPACT_ATOMS: atom_id res chain seq x y z
N MET A 1 9.33 -28.16 10.36
CA MET A 1 10.64 -27.56 10.00
C MET A 1 10.46 -26.30 9.17
N GLN A 2 10.14 -26.36 7.85
CA GLN A 2 10.04 -25.13 7.03
C GLN A 2 8.98 -24.12 7.50
N CYS A 3 7.84 -24.58 8.03
CA CYS A 3 6.79 -23.70 8.56
C CYS A 3 7.23 -22.96 9.84
N ASP A 4 7.97 -23.63 10.72
CA ASP A 4 8.45 -23.07 11.98
C ASP A 4 9.58 -22.05 11.73
N GLU A 5 10.47 -22.36 10.79
CA GLU A 5 11.54 -21.45 10.35
C GLU A 5 10.96 -20.18 9.72
N ASN A 6 9.95 -20.30 8.85
CA ASN A 6 9.29 -19.16 8.24
C ASN A 6 8.59 -18.30 9.31
N MET A 7 7.96 -18.94 10.30
CA MET A 7 7.34 -18.23 11.42
C MET A 7 8.40 -17.44 12.21
N LEU A 8 9.53 -18.05 12.56
CA LEU A 8 10.58 -17.33 13.30
C LEU A 8 11.24 -16.23 12.45
N ALA A 9 11.47 -16.46 11.16
CA ALA A 9 12.06 -15.46 10.26
C ALA A 9 11.20 -14.19 10.12
N MET A 10 9.87 -14.32 10.23
CA MET A 10 8.94 -13.18 10.30
C MET A 10 9.12 -12.30 11.54
N HIS A 11 9.70 -12.83 12.61
CA HIS A 11 9.89 -12.13 13.88
C HIS A 11 11.26 -11.49 14.03
N ILE A 12 12.16 -11.72 13.07
CA ILE A 12 13.53 -11.23 13.13
C ILE A 12 13.69 -10.15 12.07
N SER A 13 14.14 -8.96 12.48
CA SER A 13 14.56 -7.91 11.55
C SER A 13 16.06 -8.02 11.27
N PRO A 14 16.54 -7.68 10.05
CA PRO A 14 17.97 -7.56 9.81
C PRO A 14 18.62 -6.45 10.65
N HIS A 15 17.86 -5.46 11.11
CA HIS A 15 18.37 -4.26 11.79
C HIS A 15 18.31 -4.36 13.32
N TYR A 16 19.24 -3.67 13.99
CA TYR A 16 19.12 -3.37 15.43
C TYR A 16 18.04 -2.32 15.67
N LEU A 17 16.88 -2.76 16.16
CA LEU A 17 15.72 -1.90 16.38
C LEU A 17 15.47 -1.72 17.87
N SER A 18 15.87 -0.58 18.44
CA SER A 18 15.44 -0.18 19.79
C SER A 18 14.09 0.53 19.75
N THR A 19 13.41 0.66 20.89
CA THR A 19 12.16 1.45 20.96
C THR A 19 12.34 2.92 20.55
N THR A 20 13.56 3.45 20.59
CA THR A 20 13.87 4.78 20.08
C THR A 20 13.79 4.80 18.55
N VAL A 21 14.34 3.78 17.89
CA VAL A 21 14.29 3.63 16.43
C VAL A 21 12.86 3.35 15.95
N LEU A 22 12.09 2.56 16.71
CA LEU A 22 10.69 2.26 16.37
C LEU A 22 9.82 3.53 16.22
N LYS A 23 10.16 4.64 16.90
CA LYS A 23 9.47 5.93 16.73
C LYS A 23 9.62 6.53 15.34
N ASP A 24 10.69 6.15 14.66
CA ASP A 24 11.05 6.69 13.36
C ASP A 24 10.70 5.72 12.22
N TRP A 25 10.39 4.46 12.54
CA TRP A 25 10.29 3.34 11.60
C TRP A 25 8.96 2.58 11.74
N PRO A 26 7.89 3.09 11.09
CA PRO A 26 6.54 2.53 11.21
C PRO A 26 6.40 1.15 10.57
N ASN A 27 7.15 0.85 9.51
CA ASN A 27 7.27 -0.51 8.99
C ASN A 27 8.69 -1.02 9.26
N LEU A 28 8.83 -2.32 9.52
CA LEU A 28 10.08 -3.00 9.89
C LEU A 28 10.30 -4.20 8.97
N PRO A 29 11.41 -4.28 8.22
CA PRO A 29 11.69 -5.45 7.38
C PRO A 29 11.93 -6.69 8.24
N THR A 30 11.54 -7.85 7.72
CA THR A 30 11.79 -9.16 8.33
C THR A 30 12.86 -9.96 7.58
N LEU A 31 13.35 -11.04 8.19
CA LEU A 31 14.25 -11.99 7.55
C LEU A 31 13.53 -12.95 6.61
N LEU A 32 12.21 -13.09 6.72
CA LEU A 32 11.44 -13.97 5.84
C LEU A 32 11.61 -13.51 4.38
N ARG A 33 11.95 -14.44 3.49
CA ARG A 33 11.86 -14.25 2.04
C ARG A 33 10.69 -15.08 1.52
N THR A 34 9.77 -14.44 0.81
CA THR A 34 8.62 -15.14 0.22
C THR A 34 8.90 -15.49 -1.25
N GLY A 35 8.63 -16.74 -1.63
CA GLY A 35 8.99 -17.30 -2.94
C GLY A 35 8.29 -16.64 -4.13
N ALA A 36 7.16 -15.97 -3.92
CA ALA A 36 6.44 -15.27 -4.98
C ALA A 36 7.26 -14.10 -5.56
N SER A 37 8.09 -13.42 -4.75
CA SER A 37 8.77 -12.19 -5.23
C SER A 37 10.16 -11.94 -4.65
N ASN A 38 10.74 -12.91 -3.92
CA ASN A 38 12.01 -12.75 -3.18
C ASN A 38 11.98 -11.57 -2.18
N ARG A 39 10.78 -11.20 -1.69
CA ARG A 39 10.55 -10.01 -0.86
C ARG A 39 10.47 -10.36 0.62
N ARG A 40 10.67 -9.31 1.42
CA ARG A 40 10.56 -9.33 2.87
C ARG A 40 9.22 -8.73 3.27
N PRO A 41 8.32 -9.53 3.87
CA PRO A 41 7.20 -8.95 4.58
C PRO A 41 7.68 -7.98 5.65
N VAL A 42 6.82 -7.01 5.98
CA VAL A 42 7.12 -6.03 7.02
C VAL A 42 6.24 -6.26 8.24
N LEU A 43 6.81 -5.98 9.41
CA LEU A 43 6.06 -5.81 10.65
C LEU A 43 5.79 -4.33 10.87
N GLN A 44 4.56 -3.99 11.26
CA GLN A 44 4.21 -2.60 11.54
C GLN A 44 4.42 -2.29 13.00
N SER A 45 5.18 -1.24 13.30
CA SER A 45 5.31 -0.71 14.65
C SER A 45 4.33 0.43 14.88
N SER A 46 3.70 0.43 16.05
CA SER A 46 2.78 1.49 16.48
C SER A 46 2.89 1.71 17.98
N PHE A 47 2.62 2.93 18.43
CA PHE A 47 2.66 3.30 19.84
C PHE A 47 1.27 3.73 20.29
N GLY A 48 0.78 3.11 21.36
CA GLY A 48 -0.52 3.41 21.97
C GLY A 48 -0.40 3.64 23.47
N SER A 49 -1.54 3.84 24.13
CA SER A 49 -1.61 4.12 25.58
C SER A 49 -0.99 3.03 26.46
N SER A 50 -0.96 1.79 25.97
CA SER A 50 -0.42 0.61 26.66
C SER A 50 0.99 0.19 26.21
N GLY A 51 1.68 1.06 25.45
CA GLY A 51 3.05 0.85 24.98
C GLY A 51 3.16 0.55 23.48
N TRP A 52 4.19 -0.20 23.10
CA TRP A 52 4.47 -0.55 21.71
C TRP A 52 3.66 -1.76 21.25
N TRP A 53 3.21 -1.70 20.01
CA TRP A 53 2.44 -2.73 19.33
C TRP A 53 3.06 -3.06 17.99
N ILE A 54 3.09 -4.35 17.69
CA ILE A 54 3.48 -4.91 16.40
C ILE A 54 2.21 -5.36 15.66
N ASN A 55 2.12 -5.06 14.36
CA ASN A 55 0.98 -5.38 13.49
C ASN A 55 -0.38 -4.94 14.06
N ARG A 56 -0.39 -3.86 14.85
CA ARG A 56 -1.57 -3.27 15.51
C ARG A 56 -2.32 -4.19 16.51
N CYS A 57 -1.90 -5.44 16.68
CA CYS A 57 -2.62 -6.42 17.50
C CYS A 57 -1.73 -7.16 18.52
N ASN A 58 -0.41 -6.96 18.49
CA ASN A 58 0.53 -7.72 19.32
C ASN A 58 1.41 -6.79 20.18
N ARG A 59 1.18 -6.76 21.48
CA ARG A 59 1.89 -5.87 22.40
C ARG A 59 3.31 -6.33 22.68
N ILE A 60 4.27 -5.40 22.70
CA ILE A 60 5.60 -5.62 23.28
C ILE A 60 5.48 -5.56 24.81
N VAL A 61 5.66 -6.70 25.47
CA VAL A 61 5.59 -6.89 26.92
C VAL A 61 6.87 -6.43 27.61
N LYS A 62 8.03 -6.73 27.00
CA LYS A 62 9.35 -6.30 27.49
C LYS A 62 10.21 -5.89 26.33
N SER A 63 10.69 -4.65 26.33
CA SER A 63 11.45 -4.07 25.23
C SER A 63 12.93 -3.90 25.58
N ASN A 64 13.76 -3.73 24.55
CA ASN A 64 15.18 -3.36 24.65
C ASN A 64 16.03 -4.36 25.47
N MET A 65 15.78 -5.66 25.32
CA MET A 65 16.65 -6.69 25.91
C MET A 65 17.92 -6.81 25.07
N VAL A 66 18.96 -6.08 25.46
CA VAL A 66 20.23 -6.02 24.73
C VAL A 66 20.99 -7.33 24.86
N ALA A 67 21.40 -7.88 23.72
CA ALA A 67 22.27 -9.05 23.61
C ALA A 67 23.56 -8.68 22.86
N ARG A 68 24.53 -9.59 22.80
CA ARG A 68 25.82 -9.34 22.11
C ARG A 68 25.68 -9.07 20.61
N ASN A 69 24.65 -9.63 19.99
CA ASN A 69 24.44 -9.63 18.53
C ASN A 69 23.07 -9.09 18.10
N GLY A 70 22.32 -8.46 19.01
CA GLY A 70 21.01 -7.90 18.71
C GLY A 70 20.30 -7.28 19.90
N ILE A 71 19.05 -6.90 19.66
CA ILE A 71 18.10 -6.49 20.68
C ILE A 71 16.88 -7.39 20.55
N ALA A 72 16.43 -7.97 21.66
CA ALA A 72 15.20 -8.72 21.72
C ALA A 72 14.06 -7.87 22.32
N HIS A 73 12.86 -8.09 21.80
CA HIS A 73 11.62 -7.59 22.36
C HIS A 73 10.70 -8.77 22.60
N LEU A 74 10.22 -8.94 23.82
CA LEU A 74 9.22 -9.94 24.17
C LEU A 74 7.86 -9.44 23.71
N ILE A 75 7.22 -10.17 22.81
CA ILE A 75 5.85 -9.93 22.33
C ILE A 75 4.87 -10.89 22.99
N GLN A 76 3.60 -10.50 23.05
CA GLN A 76 2.59 -11.27 23.77
C GLN A 76 2.27 -12.62 23.12
N ARG A 77 2.29 -12.71 21.79
CA ARG A 77 1.98 -13.91 20.99
C ARG A 77 2.80 -13.93 19.70
N PRO A 78 2.90 -15.06 18.99
CA PRO A 78 3.44 -15.06 17.64
C PRO A 78 2.55 -14.23 16.68
N CYS A 79 3.18 -13.49 15.77
CA CYS A 79 2.55 -12.83 14.63
C CYS A 79 2.19 -13.88 13.56
N PRO A 80 0.93 -13.90 13.07
CA PRO A 80 0.57 -14.72 11.93
C PRO A 80 1.27 -14.20 10.66
N PRO A 81 1.44 -15.07 9.64
CA PRO A 81 1.84 -14.63 8.31
C PRO A 81 0.89 -13.56 7.76
N PRO A 82 1.38 -12.59 6.98
CA PRO A 82 0.52 -11.65 6.30
C PRO A 82 -0.43 -12.36 5.33
N PRO A 83 -1.67 -11.88 5.18
CA PRO A 83 -2.59 -12.39 4.17
C PRO A 83 -2.15 -12.04 2.74
N GLN A 84 -2.83 -12.61 1.74
CA GLN A 84 -2.73 -12.17 0.35
C GLN A 84 -3.38 -10.80 0.17
N VAL A 85 -2.92 -10.04 -0.84
CA VAL A 85 -3.44 -8.70 -1.12
C VAL A 85 -4.94 -8.70 -1.35
N ASP A 86 -5.45 -9.73 -2.03
CA ASP A 86 -6.88 -9.96 -2.25
C ASP A 86 -7.66 -10.03 -0.93
N SER A 87 -7.17 -10.82 0.02
CA SER A 87 -7.81 -10.95 1.34
C SER A 87 -7.72 -9.66 2.15
N VAL A 88 -6.68 -8.84 1.96
CA VAL A 88 -6.59 -7.50 2.56
C VAL A 88 -7.70 -6.61 2.01
N VAL A 89 -7.90 -6.60 0.69
CA VAL A 89 -8.94 -5.78 0.05
C VAL A 89 -10.34 -6.23 0.51
N GLN A 90 -10.64 -7.53 0.47
CA GLN A 90 -11.93 -8.09 0.88
C GLN A 90 -12.25 -7.87 2.37
N GLY A 91 -11.23 -7.81 3.23
CA GLY A 91 -11.40 -7.62 4.67
C GLY A 91 -11.73 -6.18 5.09
N ARG A 92 -11.67 -5.22 4.15
CA ARG A 92 -11.85 -3.79 4.44
C ARG A 92 -13.26 -3.31 4.13
N ARG A 93 -13.83 -2.56 5.09
CA ARG A 93 -15.19 -2.02 5.01
C ARG A 93 -15.28 -0.72 4.22
N ASP A 94 -14.16 -0.05 3.99
CA ASP A 94 -14.06 1.20 3.22
C ASP A 94 -13.63 0.96 1.77
N LEU A 95 -13.52 -0.32 1.35
CA LEU A 95 -13.16 -0.73 -0.01
C LEU A 95 -14.20 -1.69 -0.62
N CYS A 96 -15.43 -1.72 -0.12
CA CYS A 96 -16.43 -2.70 -0.56
C CYS A 96 -16.73 -2.58 -2.07
N PHE A 97 -16.83 -1.36 -2.59
CA PHE A 97 -17.07 -1.09 -4.00
C PHE A 97 -15.88 -1.55 -4.87
N ALA A 98 -14.66 -1.17 -4.50
CA ALA A 98 -13.45 -1.58 -5.21
C ALA A 98 -13.28 -3.11 -5.21
N SER A 99 -13.48 -3.73 -4.05
CA SER A 99 -13.40 -5.19 -3.89
C SER A 99 -14.39 -5.92 -4.80
N GLU A 100 -15.63 -5.44 -4.88
CA GLU A 100 -16.65 -6.04 -5.73
C GLU A 100 -16.34 -5.83 -7.22
N ALA A 101 -15.89 -4.64 -7.61
CA ALA A 101 -15.49 -4.35 -8.98
C ALA A 101 -14.33 -5.25 -9.44
N ILE A 102 -13.30 -5.44 -8.61
CA ILE A 102 -12.18 -6.36 -8.89
C ILE A 102 -12.69 -7.79 -9.09
N ARG A 103 -13.63 -8.25 -8.25
CA ARG A 103 -14.20 -9.59 -8.31
C ARG A 103 -15.07 -9.83 -9.55
N GLN A 104 -15.82 -8.82 -10.00
CA GLN A 104 -16.74 -8.94 -11.15
C GLN A 104 -16.04 -8.80 -12.50
N LEU A 105 -14.92 -8.09 -12.58
CA LEU A 105 -14.28 -7.75 -13.85
C LEU A 105 -13.35 -8.83 -14.40
N SER A 106 -12.20 -8.99 -13.75
CA SER A 106 -11.09 -9.86 -14.17
C SER A 106 -10.06 -9.89 -13.04
N HIS A 107 -10.32 -10.74 -12.03
CA HIS A 107 -9.49 -10.82 -10.82
C HIS A 107 -8.03 -11.13 -11.17
N GLU A 108 -7.80 -12.06 -12.10
CA GLU A 108 -6.46 -12.49 -12.52
C GLU A 108 -5.66 -11.39 -13.23
N GLU A 109 -6.34 -10.46 -13.91
CA GLU A 109 -5.71 -9.34 -14.61
C GLU A 109 -5.32 -8.20 -13.66
N LEU A 110 -6.06 -8.03 -12.57
CA LEU A 110 -5.85 -6.95 -11.60
C LEU A 110 -4.97 -7.40 -10.44
N ILE A 111 -5.17 -8.61 -9.93
CA ILE A 111 -4.54 -9.14 -8.73
C ILE A 111 -3.59 -10.29 -9.09
N SER A 112 -2.30 -10.07 -8.91
CA SER A 112 -1.29 -11.09 -9.11
C SER A 112 -1.06 -11.90 -7.82
N THR A 113 -1.12 -13.22 -7.90
CA THR A 113 -0.75 -14.13 -6.79
C THR A 113 0.75 -14.42 -6.74
N THR A 114 1.45 -14.19 -7.85
CA THR A 114 2.87 -14.47 -8.00
C THR A 114 3.71 -13.20 -7.92
N GLN A 115 3.30 -12.13 -8.59
CA GLN A 115 4.04 -10.87 -8.55
C GLN A 115 3.54 -9.99 -7.44
N ALA A 116 4.45 -9.17 -6.93
CA ALA A 116 4.09 -8.25 -5.88
C ALA A 116 3.52 -6.95 -6.43
N GLN A 117 2.48 -6.43 -5.78
CA GLN A 117 1.76 -5.24 -6.22
C GLN A 117 1.59 -4.22 -5.09
N THR A 118 1.47 -2.94 -5.45
CA THR A 118 0.96 -1.91 -4.55
C THR A 118 -0.39 -1.43 -5.07
N LEU A 119 -1.42 -1.53 -4.24
CA LEU A 119 -2.77 -1.10 -4.59
C LEU A 119 -3.07 0.20 -3.86
N PHE A 120 -3.27 1.29 -4.59
CA PHE A 120 -3.80 2.55 -4.06
C PHE A 120 -5.30 2.61 -4.36
N LEU A 121 -6.14 1.91 -3.59
CA LEU A 121 -7.56 1.81 -3.92
C LEU A 121 -8.35 3.00 -3.38
N PRO A 122 -9.25 3.59 -4.19
CA PRO A 122 -10.16 4.63 -3.72
C PRO A 122 -11.18 4.03 -2.75
N SER A 123 -11.51 4.79 -1.70
CA SER A 123 -12.56 4.38 -0.76
C SER A 123 -13.94 4.41 -1.40
N ASP A 124 -14.92 3.79 -0.74
CA ASP A 124 -16.31 3.82 -1.18
C ASP A 124 -16.84 5.27 -1.27
N GLU A 125 -16.41 6.15 -0.37
CA GLU A 125 -16.71 7.58 -0.42
C GLU A 125 -16.08 8.25 -1.65
N ALA A 126 -14.83 7.92 -1.98
CA ALA A 126 -14.13 8.46 -3.15
C ALA A 126 -14.83 8.09 -4.47
N PHE A 127 -15.38 6.87 -4.57
CA PHE A 127 -16.24 6.50 -5.70
C PHE A 127 -17.55 7.27 -5.70
N GLY A 128 -18.15 7.49 -4.53
CA GLY A 128 -19.36 8.30 -4.39
C GLY A 128 -19.20 9.73 -4.91
N GLU A 129 -18.01 10.32 -4.77
CA GLU A 129 -17.70 11.67 -5.27
C GLU A 129 -17.72 11.78 -6.80
N LEU A 130 -17.60 10.67 -7.55
CA LEU A 130 -17.76 10.69 -9.01
C LEU A 130 -19.18 11.00 -9.48
N GLY A 131 -20.19 10.82 -8.61
CA GLY A 131 -21.60 11.00 -8.91
C GLY A 131 -22.32 9.71 -9.30
N SER A 132 -23.62 9.64 -8.98
CA SER A 132 -24.43 8.42 -9.14
C SER A 132 -24.50 7.94 -10.58
N ASP A 133 -24.54 8.84 -11.56
CA ASP A 133 -24.67 8.49 -12.97
C ASP A 133 -23.42 7.78 -13.49
N VAL A 134 -22.24 8.30 -13.12
CA VAL A 134 -20.94 7.68 -13.43
C VAL A 134 -20.78 6.36 -12.71
N VAL A 135 -21.09 6.29 -11.41
CA VAL A 135 -21.01 5.04 -10.64
C VAL A 135 -21.93 3.98 -11.22
N ASN A 136 -23.18 4.33 -11.58
CA ASN A 136 -24.12 3.42 -12.21
C ASN A 136 -23.63 2.95 -13.60
N PHE A 137 -23.11 3.86 -14.42
CA PHE A 137 -22.51 3.52 -15.70
C PHE A 137 -21.38 2.50 -15.53
N LEU A 138 -20.44 2.79 -14.65
CA LEU A 138 -19.25 1.97 -14.39
C LEU A 138 -19.58 0.58 -13.82
N SER A 139 -20.56 0.48 -12.91
CA SER A 139 -20.82 -0.76 -12.14
C SER A 139 -21.99 -1.60 -12.65
N LYS A 140 -22.93 -1.02 -13.41
CA LYS A 140 -24.19 -1.69 -13.78
C LYS A 140 -24.37 -1.88 -15.28
N THR A 141 -23.46 -1.38 -16.11
CA THR A 141 -23.60 -1.46 -17.58
C THR A 141 -22.43 -2.21 -18.20
N GLU A 142 -22.72 -3.04 -19.20
CA GLU A 142 -21.69 -3.73 -19.99
C GLU A 142 -20.74 -2.75 -20.68
N GLN A 143 -21.26 -1.58 -21.09
CA GLN A 143 -20.47 -0.52 -21.72
C GLN A 143 -19.50 0.15 -20.74
N GLY A 144 -19.81 0.19 -19.45
CA GLY A 144 -18.95 0.75 -18.40
C GLY A 144 -17.86 -0.20 -17.92
N ARG A 145 -18.00 -1.50 -18.21
CA ARG A 145 -17.09 -2.56 -17.77
C ARG A 145 -15.62 -2.30 -18.18
N PRO A 146 -15.30 -1.92 -19.45
CA PRO A 146 -13.93 -1.59 -19.83
C PRO A 146 -13.40 -0.36 -19.09
N TYR A 147 -14.26 0.63 -18.82
CA TYR A 147 -13.89 1.86 -18.12
C TYR A 147 -13.53 1.60 -16.66
N MET A 148 -14.31 0.76 -15.96
CA MET A 148 -13.97 0.35 -14.60
C MET A 148 -12.66 -0.45 -14.57
N LEU A 149 -12.41 -1.32 -15.56
CA LEU A 149 -11.16 -2.07 -15.65
C LEU A 149 -9.95 -1.14 -15.83
N ALA A 150 -10.02 -0.18 -16.76
CA ALA A 150 -8.97 0.81 -16.97
C ALA A 150 -8.73 1.67 -15.72
N LEU A 151 -9.80 2.11 -15.05
CA LEU A 151 -9.69 2.83 -13.78
C LEU A 151 -8.95 2.00 -12.73
N LEU A 152 -9.36 0.75 -12.49
CA LEU A 152 -8.68 -0.08 -11.49
C LEU A 152 -7.21 -0.30 -11.82
N LYS A 153 -6.86 -0.52 -13.10
CA LYS A 153 -5.47 -0.66 -13.53
C LYS A 153 -4.60 0.56 -13.18
N MET A 154 -5.14 1.77 -13.25
CA MET A 154 -4.42 3.00 -12.86
C MET A 154 -4.05 3.04 -11.37
N HIS A 155 -4.76 2.29 -10.53
CA HIS A 155 -4.57 2.26 -9.08
C HIS A 155 -3.60 1.15 -8.61
N ILE A 156 -3.10 0.33 -9.54
CA ILE A 156 -2.29 -0.85 -9.22
C ILE A 156 -0.89 -0.68 -9.80
N LEU A 157 0.12 -0.71 -8.94
CA LEU A 157 1.52 -0.67 -9.34
C LEU A 157 2.07 -2.10 -9.40
N PRO A 158 2.41 -2.62 -10.60
CA PRO A 158 3.00 -3.94 -10.72
C PRO A 158 4.45 -3.94 -10.24
N GLN A 159 4.90 -5.10 -9.75
CA GLN A 159 6.30 -5.40 -9.43
C GLN A 159 6.97 -4.43 -8.44
N VAL A 160 6.21 -3.70 -7.63
CA VAL A 160 6.74 -2.80 -6.58
C VAL A 160 5.86 -2.89 -5.34
N THR A 161 6.49 -2.82 -4.17
CA THR A 161 5.76 -2.72 -2.89
C THR A 161 6.17 -1.44 -2.20
N VAL A 162 5.26 -0.49 -2.18
CA VAL A 162 5.45 0.83 -1.57
C VAL A 162 4.83 0.81 -0.18
N PHE A 163 5.63 1.12 0.83
CA PHE A 163 5.21 1.44 2.19
C PHE A 163 5.62 2.89 2.49
N CYS A 164 5.06 3.48 3.54
CA CYS A 164 5.32 4.88 3.85
C CYS A 164 6.81 5.17 4.16
N ASN A 165 7.59 4.18 4.61
CA ASN A 165 9.02 4.33 4.88
C ASN A 165 9.95 3.49 4.00
N PHE A 166 9.43 2.71 3.05
CA PHE A 166 10.24 1.85 2.16
C PHE A 166 9.59 1.60 0.82
N ILE A 167 10.41 1.27 -0.16
CA ILE A 167 9.99 0.78 -1.47
C ILE A 167 10.80 -0.48 -1.77
N TRP A 168 10.14 -1.59 -2.03
CA TRP A 168 10.77 -2.83 -2.49
C TRP A 168 10.68 -2.95 -4.02
N PRO A 169 11.77 -3.34 -4.71
CA PRO A 169 13.04 -3.84 -4.17
C PRO A 169 14.09 -2.76 -3.84
N LYS A 170 13.80 -1.47 -4.09
CA LYS A 170 14.77 -0.37 -3.90
C LYS A 170 15.51 -0.40 -2.55
N ASN A 171 14.83 -0.76 -1.47
CA ASN A 171 15.38 -0.81 -0.11
C ASN A 171 15.94 -2.18 0.31
N ASP A 172 15.94 -3.20 -0.55
CA ASP A 172 16.55 -4.52 -0.26
C ASP A 172 18.06 -4.48 -0.57
N THR A 173 18.82 -3.67 0.18
CA THR A 173 20.26 -3.43 -0.05
C THR A 173 21.18 -4.44 0.64
N GLU A 174 20.61 -5.43 1.34
CA GLU A 174 21.30 -6.34 2.27
C GLU A 174 22.03 -5.64 3.44
N GLU A 175 21.91 -4.32 3.55
CA GLU A 175 22.52 -3.54 4.61
C GLU A 175 21.93 -3.93 5.97
N ARG A 176 22.82 -4.21 6.92
CA ARG A 176 22.46 -4.49 8.30
C ARG A 176 22.84 -3.32 9.18
N TRP A 177 21.87 -2.84 9.95
CA TRP A 177 22.11 -1.82 10.97
C TRP A 177 22.56 -2.49 12.25
N THR A 178 23.71 -2.07 12.77
CA THR A 178 24.27 -2.54 14.03
C THR A 178 23.92 -1.56 15.16
N SER A 179 24.40 -1.85 16.37
CA SER A 179 24.25 -0.95 17.53
C SER A 179 24.91 0.43 17.34
N SER A 180 25.85 0.58 16.40
CA SER A 180 26.49 1.87 16.09
C SER A 180 25.75 2.66 15.01
N HIS A 181 24.75 2.07 14.36
CA HIS A 181 23.95 2.78 13.36
C HIS A 181 23.07 3.82 14.05
N VAL A 182 23.25 5.08 13.70
CA VAL A 182 22.38 6.19 14.13
C VAL A 182 21.46 6.52 12.95
N PRO A 183 20.16 6.17 13.02
CA PRO A 183 19.25 6.49 11.94
C PRO A 183 19.22 8.00 11.72
N ARG A 184 19.43 8.44 10.47
CA ARG A 184 19.29 9.86 10.14
C ARG A 184 17.85 10.27 10.40
N THR A 185 17.65 11.45 11.01
CA THR A 185 16.30 12.02 11.12
C THR A 185 15.80 12.33 9.71
N ILE A 186 14.78 11.61 9.27
CA ILE A 186 14.19 11.81 7.95
C ILE A 186 13.11 12.89 8.09
N LYS A 187 13.35 14.05 7.45
CA LYS A 187 12.39 15.16 7.35
C LYS A 187 12.32 15.64 5.91
N GLY A 188 11.13 15.98 5.44
CA GLY A 188 10.92 16.66 4.16
C GLY A 188 9.95 15.91 3.24
N LYS A 189 9.95 16.33 1.98
CA LYS A 189 9.18 15.75 0.88
C LYS A 189 10.10 14.93 0.00
N VAL A 190 9.72 13.70 -0.30
CA VAL A 190 10.36 12.86 -1.32
C VAL A 190 9.28 12.37 -2.26
N CYS A 191 9.56 12.32 -3.56
CA CYS A 191 8.61 11.83 -4.56
C CYS A 191 9.21 10.64 -5.30
N TYR A 192 8.37 9.68 -5.64
CA TYR A 192 8.71 8.57 -6.53
C TYR A 192 7.58 8.38 -7.54
N THR A 193 7.96 8.06 -8.77
CA THR A 193 7.01 7.81 -9.87
C THR A 193 7.14 6.37 -10.30
N PHE A 194 5.99 5.73 -10.53
CA PHE A 194 5.87 4.33 -10.88
C PHE A 194 4.92 4.17 -12.06
N ALA A 195 5.18 3.21 -12.94
CA ALA A 195 4.17 2.76 -13.90
C ALA A 195 3.05 2.01 -13.14
N SER A 196 1.81 2.22 -13.56
CA SER A 196 0.66 1.41 -13.13
C SER A 196 0.42 0.25 -14.11
N LEU A 197 -0.63 -0.54 -13.88
CA LEU A 197 -1.09 -1.56 -14.85
C LEU A 197 -1.80 -0.96 -16.07
N ALA A 198 -2.15 0.33 -16.04
CA ALA A 198 -2.83 0.97 -17.14
C ALA A 198 -1.82 1.47 -18.16
N SER A 199 -2.07 1.17 -19.43
CA SER A 199 -1.32 1.69 -20.57
C SER A 199 -2.30 2.32 -21.56
N ASP A 200 -1.88 3.39 -22.22
CA ASP A 200 -2.65 4.03 -23.28
C ASP A 200 -2.59 3.22 -24.60
N LYS A 201 -3.38 3.63 -25.59
CA LYS A 201 -3.42 3.03 -26.94
C LYS A 201 -2.10 3.06 -27.69
N GLN A 202 -1.17 3.94 -27.30
CA GLN A 202 0.16 4.06 -27.88
C GLN A 202 1.20 3.21 -27.14
N GLY A 203 0.80 2.52 -26.07
CA GLY A 203 1.67 1.70 -25.22
C GLY A 203 2.40 2.50 -24.13
N GLY A 204 2.00 3.75 -23.87
CA GLY A 204 2.52 4.57 -22.78
C GLY A 204 1.89 4.20 -21.44
N ASP A 205 2.71 3.99 -20.41
CA ASP A 205 2.22 3.64 -19.08
C ASP A 205 1.63 4.85 -18.35
N PHE A 206 0.46 4.66 -17.72
CA PHE A 206 -0.07 5.64 -16.78
C PHE A 206 0.80 5.67 -15.53
N CYS A 207 1.43 6.83 -15.29
CA CYS A 207 2.38 7.02 -14.20
C CYS A 207 1.69 7.51 -12.93
N VAL A 208 1.99 6.84 -11.82
CA VAL A 208 1.53 7.20 -10.47
C VAL A 208 2.71 7.77 -9.68
N THR A 209 2.59 9.03 -9.27
CA THR A 209 3.59 9.72 -8.44
C THR A 209 3.14 9.74 -6.98
N VAL A 210 3.91 9.09 -6.12
CA VAL A 210 3.67 9.07 -4.66
C VAL A 210 4.63 10.05 -3.99
N ALA A 211 4.07 11.07 -3.34
CA ALA A 211 4.79 12.02 -2.51
C ALA A 211 4.71 11.62 -1.03
N PHE A 212 5.85 11.56 -0.37
CA PHE A 212 6.01 11.20 1.04
C PHE A 212 6.38 12.46 1.82
N TYR A 213 5.48 12.91 2.69
CA TYR A 213 5.73 14.00 3.64
C TYR A 213 6.08 13.38 4.97
N ARG A 214 7.34 13.54 5.39
CA ARG A 214 7.87 12.83 6.56
C ARG A 214 8.35 13.78 7.65
N PHE A 215 7.97 13.43 8.86
CA PHE A 215 8.57 13.91 10.10
C PHE A 215 8.75 12.73 11.04
N ARG A 216 9.97 12.19 11.13
CA ARG A 216 10.25 10.98 11.93
C ARG A 216 9.43 9.79 11.43
N GLY A 217 8.74 9.04 12.29
CA GLY A 217 7.84 7.95 11.90
C GLY A 217 6.46 8.41 11.44
N LEU A 218 6.15 9.72 11.56
CA LEU A 218 4.94 10.29 11.00
C LEU A 218 5.15 10.53 9.51
N VAL A 219 4.46 9.76 8.69
CA VAL A 219 4.49 9.87 7.24
C VAL A 219 3.08 10.03 6.72
N SER A 220 2.87 11.05 5.90
CA SER A 220 1.67 11.21 5.08
C SER A 220 2.04 10.98 3.62
N MET A 221 1.18 10.28 2.89
CA MET A 221 1.36 10.03 1.46
C MET A 221 0.29 10.74 0.63
N LEU A 222 0.70 11.26 -0.52
CA LEU A 222 -0.16 11.93 -1.49
C LEU A 222 0.13 11.37 -2.87
N VAL A 223 -0.87 10.77 -3.50
CA VAL A 223 -0.81 10.13 -4.80
C VAL A 223 -1.24 11.13 -5.88
N ASN A 224 -0.44 11.26 -6.93
CA ASN A 224 -0.61 12.22 -8.02
C ASN A 224 -0.84 13.67 -7.56
N GLN A 225 -0.24 14.06 -6.43
CA GLN A 225 -0.37 15.39 -5.80
C GLN A 225 -1.77 15.78 -5.30
N PHE A 226 -2.82 14.97 -5.49
CA PHE A 226 -4.19 15.31 -5.06
C PHE A 226 -4.88 14.24 -4.21
N ALA A 227 -4.60 12.95 -4.43
CA ALA A 227 -5.28 11.86 -3.73
C ALA A 227 -4.54 11.52 -2.44
N ARG A 228 -5.11 11.88 -1.29
CA ARG A 228 -4.47 11.64 0.00
C ARG A 228 -4.69 10.20 0.40
N VAL A 229 -3.62 9.56 0.87
CA VAL A 229 -3.73 8.23 1.48
C VAL A 229 -4.35 8.38 2.87
N THR A 230 -5.57 7.89 3.05
CA THR A 230 -6.33 7.95 4.31
C THR A 230 -6.05 6.76 5.21
N SER A 231 -5.70 5.61 4.62
CA SER A 231 -5.31 4.41 5.36
C SER A 231 -4.12 3.74 4.69
N GLN A 232 -2.95 3.83 5.31
CA GLN A 232 -1.69 3.38 4.73
C GLN A 232 -1.21 2.02 5.28
N ASP A 233 -0.32 1.42 4.49
CA ASP A 233 0.55 0.29 4.85
C ASP A 233 -0.19 -0.99 5.25
N HIS A 234 -1.26 -1.39 4.55
CA HIS A 234 -1.86 -2.70 4.80
C HIS A 234 -1.01 -3.78 4.15
N CYS A 235 -0.14 -4.39 4.94
CA CYS A 235 0.84 -5.38 4.48
C CYS A 235 0.15 -6.66 4.00
N ALA A 236 0.57 -7.13 2.83
CA ALA A 236 0.23 -8.43 2.28
C ALA A 236 1.51 -9.21 1.93
N VAL A 237 1.40 -10.52 1.76
CA VAL A 237 2.53 -11.40 1.41
C VAL A 237 3.08 -11.12 0.00
N ASN A 238 2.21 -10.64 -0.90
CA ASN A 238 2.48 -10.26 -2.28
C ASN A 238 2.26 -8.75 -2.50
N GLY A 239 2.37 -7.89 -1.48
CA GLY A 239 2.15 -6.47 -1.73
C GLY A 239 1.80 -5.61 -0.53
N ALA A 240 1.21 -4.46 -0.85
CA ALA A 240 0.62 -3.55 0.12
C ALA A 240 -0.64 -2.92 -0.46
N VAL A 241 -1.62 -2.65 0.40
CA VAL A 241 -2.82 -1.89 0.07
C VAL A 241 -2.78 -0.56 0.82
N HIS A 242 -3.13 0.51 0.13
CA HIS A 242 -3.35 1.86 0.65
C HIS A 242 -4.72 2.32 0.19
N VAL A 243 -5.48 2.96 1.09
CA VAL A 243 -6.76 3.58 0.77
C VAL A 243 -6.54 5.05 0.47
N ILE A 244 -7.05 5.53 -0.65
CA ILE A 244 -7.00 6.93 -1.06
C ILE A 244 -8.41 7.54 -1.08
N ASP A 245 -8.49 8.85 -0.84
CA ASP A 245 -9.77 9.57 -0.80
C ASP A 245 -10.26 10.07 -2.16
N ARG A 246 -9.59 9.72 -3.26
CA ARG A 246 -9.98 10.15 -4.61
C ARG A 246 -9.68 9.07 -5.64
N VAL A 247 -10.48 9.01 -6.69
CA VAL A 247 -10.23 8.14 -7.85
C VAL A 247 -9.17 8.78 -8.76
N LEU A 248 -8.16 8.01 -9.16
CA LEU A 248 -7.13 8.41 -10.11
C LEU A 248 -7.68 8.41 -11.55
N LEU A 249 -7.36 9.48 -12.28
CA LEU A 249 -7.73 9.68 -13.69
C LEU A 249 -6.50 10.17 -14.49
N PRO A 250 -6.41 9.89 -15.82
CA PRO A 250 -5.31 10.27 -16.70
C PRO A 250 -4.97 11.75 -16.74
N LEU A 251 -6.01 12.57 -16.86
CA LEU A 251 -5.88 14.01 -16.78
C LEU A 251 -6.05 14.35 -15.31
N GLY A 252 -5.08 15.08 -14.75
CA GLY A 252 -5.15 15.68 -13.42
C GLY A 252 -6.21 16.76 -13.37
N ASP A 253 -7.44 16.43 -13.76
CA ASP A 253 -8.61 17.27 -13.61
C ASP A 253 -8.97 17.20 -12.13
N GLU A 254 -8.15 17.87 -11.32
CA GLU A 254 -8.35 18.08 -9.90
C GLU A 254 -9.79 18.54 -9.65
N ARG A 255 -10.40 19.23 -10.63
CA ARG A 255 -11.79 19.70 -10.60
C ARG A 255 -12.84 18.58 -10.64
N ALA A 256 -12.57 17.42 -11.23
CA ALA A 256 -13.56 16.33 -11.36
C ALA A 256 -13.68 15.45 -10.11
N THR A 257 -12.63 15.40 -9.28
CA THR A 257 -12.56 14.57 -8.06
C THR A 257 -12.28 15.39 -6.80
N THR A 258 -12.51 16.71 -6.83
CA THR A 258 -12.40 17.55 -5.64
C THR A 258 -13.72 17.55 -4.87
N PRO A 259 -13.70 17.31 -3.55
CA PRO A 259 -14.90 17.39 -2.73
C PRO A 259 -15.63 18.73 -2.92
N GLY A 260 -16.90 18.66 -3.32
CA GLY A 260 -17.75 19.84 -3.53
C GLY A 260 -17.70 20.47 -4.92
N SER A 261 -16.95 19.91 -5.88
CA SER A 261 -17.06 20.29 -7.28
C SER A 261 -18.27 19.63 -7.96
N ARG A 262 -18.60 20.07 -9.19
CA ARG A 262 -19.66 19.45 -9.99
C ARG A 262 -19.26 18.00 -10.32
N PRO A 263 -20.12 17.00 -10.05
CA PRO A 263 -19.83 15.62 -10.41
C PRO A 263 -19.54 15.45 -11.89
N LEU A 264 -18.64 14.52 -12.22
CA LEU A 264 -18.29 14.16 -13.59
C LEU A 264 -19.50 13.58 -14.32
N THR A 265 -19.71 13.93 -15.59
CA THR A 265 -20.72 13.25 -16.41
C THR A 265 -20.17 11.97 -17.05
N VAL A 266 -21.05 11.07 -17.48
CA VAL A 266 -20.65 9.84 -18.18
C VAL A 266 -19.87 10.15 -19.47
N ASP A 267 -20.27 11.19 -20.20
CA ASP A 267 -19.58 11.58 -21.44
C ASP A 267 -18.17 12.13 -21.15
N GLN A 268 -18.02 12.93 -20.10
CA GLN A 268 -16.70 13.43 -19.67
C GLN A 268 -15.80 12.28 -19.21
N LEU A 269 -16.34 11.31 -18.46
CA LEU A 269 -15.59 10.11 -18.08
C LEU A 269 -15.10 9.34 -19.30
N ARG A 270 -15.97 9.16 -20.30
CA ARG A 270 -15.64 8.47 -21.55
C ARG A 270 -14.53 9.17 -22.30
N GLU A 271 -14.59 10.49 -22.38
CA GLU A 271 -13.55 11.31 -23.01
C GLU A 271 -12.21 11.19 -22.28
N VAL A 272 -12.21 11.33 -20.94
CA VAL A 272 -11.00 11.25 -20.11
C VAL A 272 -10.31 9.89 -20.20
N LEU A 273 -11.08 8.81 -20.34
CA LEU A 273 -10.57 7.45 -20.40
C LEU A 273 -10.40 6.92 -21.84
N ALA A 274 -10.73 7.70 -22.87
CA ALA A 274 -10.77 7.23 -24.26
C ALA A 274 -9.45 6.60 -24.74
N GLU A 275 -8.32 7.07 -24.23
CA GLU A 275 -6.99 6.56 -24.58
C GLU A 275 -6.60 5.27 -23.83
N TYR A 276 -7.35 4.84 -22.82
CA TYR A 276 -7.03 3.68 -21.96
C TYR A 276 -8.00 2.50 -22.12
N ILE A 277 -8.89 2.57 -23.12
CA ILE A 277 -9.94 1.58 -23.42
C ILE A 277 -9.73 0.94 -24.78
#